data_AF-A0A928R9T1-F1
#
_entry.id   AF-A0A928R9T1-F1
#
_cell.length_a   1.000
_cell.length_b   1.000
_cell.length_c   1.000
_cell.angle_alpha   90.00
_cell.angle_beta   90.00
_cell.angle_gamma   90.00
#
_symmetry.space_group_name_H-M   'P 1'
#
loop_
_entity.id
_entity.type
_entity.pdbx_description
1 polymer ?
#
loop_
_entity_poly.entity_id
_entity_poly.type
_entity_poly.pdbx_seq_one_letter_code
_entity_poly.pdbx_strand_id
1 'polypeptide(L)'
;MTVTVSALNNYIKRVMDNNSYLKDICVKGEISNYKAHSSGHIYMTLKDEGSVIKAVMFKGAAKLLRFNMENGMKIIARGRVSVYEAGGQYQMYIESVQPDGVGALYVAYEQLKAKLEEEGLFDKKHKKPIPKYPQVIGVVTAASGAA
;
A
#
# COMPACT_ATOMS: atom_id res chain seq x y z
N MET A 1 -42.06 -3.21 12.63
CA MET A 1 -41.37 -1.93 12.86
C MET A 1 -40.89 -1.42 11.51
N THR A 2 -41.23 -0.19 11.13
CA THR A 2 -40.85 0.41 9.85
C THR A 2 -39.93 1.60 10.12
N VAL A 3 -38.78 1.66 9.47
CA VAL A 3 -37.79 2.74 9.63
C VAL A 3 -37.42 3.32 8.26
N THR A 4 -37.04 4.59 8.22
CA THR A 4 -36.57 5.22 6.98
C THR A 4 -35.16 4.76 6.63
N VAL A 5 -34.79 4.84 5.35
CA VAL A 5 -33.43 4.52 4.87
C VAL A 5 -32.37 5.34 5.61
N SER A 6 -32.64 6.64 5.83
CA SER A 6 -31.75 7.53 6.58
C SER A 6 -31.59 7.08 8.04
N ALA A 7 -32.69 6.67 8.69
CA ALA A 7 -32.62 6.17 10.06
C ALA A 7 -31.80 4.87 10.15
N LEU A 8 -31.95 3.97 9.18
CA LEU A 8 -31.17 2.74 9.08
C LEU A 8 -29.67 3.03 8.89
N ASN A 9 -29.32 3.87 7.91
CA ASN A 9 -27.91 4.21 7.64
C ASN A 9 -27.26 4.90 8.84
N ASN A 10 -27.96 5.84 9.48
CA ASN A 10 -27.48 6.52 10.68
C ASN A 10 -27.30 5.56 11.86
N TYR A 11 -28.19 4.57 12.00
CA TYR A 11 -28.05 3.55 13.03
C TYR A 11 -26.80 2.70 12.80
N ILE A 12 -26.62 2.16 11.59
CA ILE A 12 -25.43 1.34 11.26
C ILE A 12 -24.15 2.16 11.43
N LYS A 13 -24.14 3.41 10.97
CA LYS A 13 -23.01 4.32 11.17
C LYS A 13 -22.67 4.46 12.66
N ARG A 14 -23.65 4.72 13.53
CA ARG A 14 -23.43 4.82 14.98
C ARG A 14 -22.87 3.54 15.57
N VAL A 15 -23.31 2.38 15.09
CA VAL A 15 -22.77 1.08 15.54
C VAL A 15 -21.29 0.96 15.15
N MET A 16 -20.93 1.29 13.91
CA MET A 16 -19.54 1.26 13.45
C MET A 16 -18.67 2.30 14.17
N ASP A 17 -19.16 3.53 14.29
CA ASP A 17 -18.46 4.64 14.94
C ASP A 17 -18.24 4.40 16.44
N ASN A 18 -19.07 3.60 17.11
CA ASN A 18 -18.89 3.22 18.51
C ASN A 18 -17.99 1.99 18.69
N ASN A 19 -17.70 1.24 17.63
CA ASN A 19 -16.81 0.10 17.70
C ASN A 19 -15.36 0.56 17.80
N SER A 20 -14.71 0.31 18.94
CA SER A 20 -13.33 0.72 19.20
C SER A 20 -12.33 0.13 18.21
N TYR A 21 -12.56 -1.09 17.71
CA TYR A 21 -11.70 -1.70 16.71
C TYR A 21 -11.72 -0.88 15.43
N LEU A 22 -12.89 -0.44 14.95
CA LEU A 22 -13.03 0.27 13.68
C LEU A 22 -12.56 1.74 13.72
N LYS A 23 -12.24 2.28 14.89
CA LYS A 23 -11.74 3.65 15.04
C LYS A 23 -10.27 3.81 14.66
N ASP A 24 -9.48 2.76 14.78
CA ASP A 24 -8.05 2.79 14.47
C ASP A 24 -7.58 1.41 14.02
N ILE A 25 -7.73 1.14 12.72
CA ILE A 25 -7.30 -0.10 12.07
C ILE A 25 -6.24 0.16 11.01
N CYS A 26 -5.43 -0.87 10.78
CA CYS A 26 -4.56 -0.97 9.62
C CYS A 26 -5.16 -1.95 8.61
N VAL A 27 -5.36 -1.49 7.37
CA VAL A 27 -5.87 -2.31 6.25
C VAL A 27 -4.79 -2.40 5.20
N LYS A 28 -4.44 -3.64 4.83
CA LYS A 28 -3.52 -3.94 3.74
C LYS A 28 -4.31 -4.14 2.45
N GLY A 29 -3.86 -3.53 1.37
CA GLY A 29 -4.50 -3.68 0.06
C GLY A 29 -3.75 -2.97 -1.06
N GLU A 30 -4.14 -3.27 -2.29
CA GLU A 30 -3.65 -2.59 -3.48
C GLU A 30 -4.53 -1.39 -3.82
N ILE A 31 -3.90 -0.27 -4.18
CA ILE A 31 -4.59 0.93 -4.63
C ILE A 31 -5.17 0.71 -6.04
N SER A 32 -6.45 1.02 -6.18
CA SER A 32 -7.13 1.15 -7.48
C SER A 32 -8.01 2.40 -7.51
N ASN A 33 -8.41 2.85 -8.70
CA ASN A 33 -9.23 4.04 -8.90
C ASN A 33 -8.72 5.29 -8.17
N TYR A 34 -7.40 5.48 -8.11
CA TYR A 34 -6.77 6.64 -7.48
C TYR A 34 -7.20 7.93 -8.18
N LYS A 35 -7.71 8.89 -7.40
CA LYS A 35 -8.14 10.21 -7.87
C LYS A 35 -7.82 11.29 -6.83
N ALA A 36 -6.87 12.16 -7.17
CA ALA A 36 -6.63 13.39 -6.42
C ALA A 36 -7.57 14.50 -6.90
N HIS A 37 -8.35 15.08 -5.98
CA HIS A 37 -9.27 16.17 -6.27
C HIS A 37 -8.58 17.54 -6.07
N SER A 38 -9.06 18.57 -6.77
CA SER A 38 -8.57 19.95 -6.63
C SER A 38 -8.68 20.52 -5.21
N SER A 39 -9.54 19.95 -4.36
CA SER A 39 -9.68 20.31 -2.94
C SER A 39 -8.51 19.80 -2.08
N GLY A 40 -7.67 18.93 -2.63
CA GLY A 40 -6.58 18.24 -1.92
C GLY A 40 -7.03 16.96 -1.22
N HIS A 41 -8.27 16.50 -1.43
CA HIS A 41 -8.71 15.18 -1.00
C HIS A 41 -8.30 14.12 -2.01
N ILE A 42 -7.92 12.95 -1.52
CA ILE A 42 -7.58 11.80 -2.35
C ILE A 42 -8.67 10.75 -2.15
N TYR A 43 -9.25 10.29 -3.24
CA TYR A 43 -10.18 9.17 -3.26
C TYR A 43 -9.49 7.99 -3.92
N MET A 44 -9.69 6.81 -3.36
CA MET A 44 -9.15 5.57 -3.90
C MET A 44 -10.04 4.40 -3.51
N THR A 45 -9.75 3.23 -4.07
CA THR A 45 -10.32 1.96 -3.64
C THR A 45 -9.18 1.04 -3.25
N LEU A 46 -9.26 0.45 -2.05
CA LEU A 46 -8.34 -0.60 -1.64
C LEU A 46 -8.95 -1.94 -2.02
N LYS A 47 -8.17 -2.81 -2.65
CA LYS A 47 -8.58 -4.15 -3.04
C LYS A 47 -7.61 -5.21 -2.54
N ASP A 48 -8.14 -6.40 -2.28
CA ASP A 48 -7.39 -7.64 -2.11
C ASP A 48 -7.88 -8.69 -3.13
N GLU A 49 -7.59 -9.97 -2.90
CA GLU A 49 -7.96 -11.06 -3.81
C GLU A 49 -9.48 -11.30 -3.90
N GLY A 50 -10.25 -10.94 -2.87
CA GLY A 50 -11.68 -11.28 -2.78
C GLY A 50 -12.60 -10.11 -2.49
N SER A 51 -12.08 -8.91 -2.22
CA SER A 51 -12.86 -7.80 -1.69
C SER A 51 -12.27 -6.44 -2.04
N VAL A 52 -13.15 -5.44 -1.98
CA VAL A 52 -12.80 -4.04 -2.21
C VAL A 52 -13.47 -3.14 -1.17
N ILE A 53 -12.80 -2.05 -0.80
CA ILE A 53 -13.36 -1.02 0.06
C ILE A 53 -13.00 0.37 -0.49
N LYS A 54 -13.99 1.27 -0.51
CA LYS A 54 -13.74 2.67 -0.85
C LYS A 54 -12.98 3.34 0.27
N ALA A 55 -11.98 4.14 -0.09
CA ALA A 55 -11.20 4.88 0.86
C ALA A 55 -11.04 6.34 0.46
N VAL A 56 -11.00 7.21 1.46
CA VAL A 56 -10.79 8.65 1.31
C VAL A 56 -9.70 9.09 2.26
N MET A 57 -8.78 9.90 1.76
CA MET A 57 -7.80 10.62 2.56
C MET A 57 -8.10 12.11 2.43
N PHE A 58 -8.42 12.75 3.55
CA PHE A 58 -8.68 14.18 3.58
C PHE A 58 -7.38 14.99 3.42
N LYS A 59 -7.53 16.27 3.09
CA LYS A 59 -6.41 17.17 2.73
C LYS A 59 -5.35 17.26 3.83
N GLY A 60 -5.77 17.23 5.10
CA GLY A 60 -4.86 17.27 6.24
C GLY A 60 -3.91 16.07 6.25
N ALA A 61 -4.44 14.86 6.10
CA ALA A 61 -3.66 13.63 6.03
C ALA A 61 -2.84 13.54 4.72
N ALA A 62 -3.45 13.93 3.58
CA ALA A 62 -2.79 13.89 2.28
C ALA A 62 -1.53 14.78 2.22
N LYS A 63 -1.51 15.91 2.93
CA LYS A 63 -0.33 16.78 3.04
C LYS A 63 0.85 16.17 3.80
N LEU A 64 0.60 15.17 4.65
CA LEU A 64 1.64 14.50 5.44
C LEU A 64 2.28 13.32 4.70
N LEU A 65 1.75 12.96 3.52
CA LEU A 65 2.35 11.94 2.68
C LEU A 65 3.76 12.36 2.24
N ARG A 66 4.72 11.47 2.48
CA ARG A 66 6.13 11.66 2.09
C ARG A 66 6.47 11.01 0.75
N PHE A 67 5.48 10.40 0.10
CA PHE A 67 5.64 9.69 -1.17
C PHE A 67 4.36 9.87 -2.00
N ASN A 68 4.49 9.67 -3.31
CA ASN A 68 3.37 9.73 -4.23
C ASN A 68 2.65 8.39 -4.26
N MET A 69 1.32 8.42 -4.17
CA MET A 69 0.47 7.24 -4.33
C MET A 69 -0.01 7.12 -5.78
N GLU A 70 -0.14 5.89 -6.27
CA GLU A 70 -0.47 5.53 -7.65
C GLU A 70 -1.22 4.19 -7.64
N ASN A 71 -1.98 3.92 -8.70
CA ASN A 71 -2.67 2.66 -8.87
C ASN A 71 -1.67 1.49 -8.96
N GLY A 72 -2.04 0.33 -8.42
CA GLY A 72 -1.21 -0.87 -8.43
C GLY A 72 -0.25 -0.98 -7.24
N MET A 73 -0.05 0.09 -6.46
CA MET A 73 0.76 0.00 -5.26
C MET A 73 0.05 -0.73 -4.12
N LYS A 74 0.77 -1.66 -3.49
CA LYS A 74 0.35 -2.28 -2.24
C LYS A 74 0.71 -1.37 -1.08
N ILE A 75 -0.26 -1.13 -0.21
CA ILE A 75 -0.11 -0.24 0.94
C ILE A 75 -0.74 -0.86 2.19
N ILE A 76 -0.30 -0.37 3.34
CA ILE A 76 -0.96 -0.49 4.63
C ILE A 76 -1.52 0.91 4.95
N ALA A 77 -2.84 1.04 4.90
CA ALA A 77 -3.56 2.24 5.27
C ALA A 77 -3.99 2.17 6.73
N ARG A 78 -3.71 3.19 7.53
CA ARG A 78 -4.21 3.33 8.90
C ARG A 78 -5.32 4.37 8.96
N GLY A 79 -6.37 4.09 9.72
CA GLY A 79 -7.43 5.04 10.00
C GLY A 79 -8.69 4.36 10.51
N ARG A 80 -9.84 4.95 10.22
CA ARG A 80 -11.14 4.47 10.71
C ARG A 80 -12.06 3.99 9.59
N VAL A 81 -12.96 3.07 9.89
CA VAL A 81 -14.01 2.62 8.96
C VAL A 81 -15.37 3.04 9.48
N SER A 82 -16.17 3.65 8.62
CA SER A 82 -17.53 4.09 8.94
C SER A 82 -18.42 4.02 7.69
N VAL A 83 -19.68 4.42 7.83
CA VAL A 83 -20.66 4.47 6.74
C VAL A 83 -20.76 5.88 6.18
N TYR A 84 -20.66 6.01 4.86
CA TYR A 84 -21.06 7.20 4.15
C TYR A 84 -22.60 7.26 4.06
N GLU A 85 -23.21 8.06 4.94
CA GLU A 85 -24.67 8.09 5.18
C GLU A 85 -25.51 8.26 3.90
N ALA A 86 -25.10 9.18 3.02
CA ALA A 86 -25.84 9.49 1.80
C ALA A 86 -25.89 8.31 0.82
N GLY A 87 -24.86 7.46 0.80
CA GLY A 87 -24.80 6.28 -0.06
C GLY A 87 -25.08 4.95 0.65
N GLY A 88 -25.11 4.93 2.00
CA GLY A 88 -25.16 3.70 2.77
C GLY A 88 -23.96 2.78 2.55
N GLN A 89 -22.82 3.33 2.09
CA GLN A 89 -21.64 2.55 1.71
C GLN A 89 -20.58 2.57 2.81
N TYR A 90 -19.94 1.43 3.05
CA TYR A 90 -18.75 1.38 3.90
C TYR A 90 -17.59 2.14 3.26
N GLN A 91 -16.91 2.95 4.06
CA GLN A 91 -15.80 3.77 3.62
C GLN A 91 -14.72 3.82 4.71
N MET A 92 -13.48 3.66 4.28
CA MET A 92 -12.30 3.90 5.11
C MET A 92 -11.87 5.36 5.00
N TYR A 93 -11.71 6.01 6.15
CA TYR A 93 -11.11 7.32 6.28
C TYR A 93 -9.66 7.14 6.69
N ILE A 94 -8.76 7.35 5.74
CA ILE A 94 -7.33 7.11 5.91
C ILE A 94 -6.68 8.34 6.55
N GLU A 95 -5.92 8.08 7.61
CA GLU A 95 -5.12 9.08 8.34
C GLU A 95 -3.63 8.99 7.99
N SER A 96 -3.12 7.79 7.75
CA SER A 96 -1.75 7.58 7.28
C SER A 96 -1.63 6.34 6.38
N VAL A 97 -0.60 6.32 5.54
CA VAL A 97 -0.33 5.21 4.60
C VAL A 97 1.14 4.89 4.61
N GLN A 98 1.45 3.60 4.52
CA GLN A 98 2.81 3.09 4.33
C GLN A 98 2.83 2.08 3.17
N PRO A 99 3.85 2.07 2.31
CA PRO A 99 4.01 1.04 1.29
C PRO A 99 4.14 -0.37 1.92
N ASP A 100 3.34 -1.31 1.45
CA ASP A 100 3.38 -2.71 1.87
C ASP A 100 4.50 -3.42 1.11
N GLY A 101 5.67 -3.54 1.74
CA GLY A 101 6.78 -4.37 1.24
C GLY A 101 8.09 -3.67 0.93
N VAL A 102 8.19 -2.34 1.02
CA VAL A 102 9.50 -1.68 0.89
C VAL A 102 10.27 -1.75 2.20
N GLY A 103 9.66 -1.49 3.37
CA GLY A 103 10.39 -1.35 4.63
C GLY A 103 11.35 -2.51 4.98
N ALA A 104 10.85 -3.72 5.18
CA ALA A 104 11.68 -4.83 5.67
C ALA A 104 12.66 -5.37 4.61
N LEU A 105 12.21 -5.55 3.36
CA LEU A 105 13.04 -6.10 2.29
C LEU A 105 14.10 -5.09 1.83
N TYR A 106 13.76 -3.80 1.74
CA TYR A 106 14.71 -2.73 1.42
C TYR A 106 15.74 -2.56 2.54
N VAL A 107 15.32 -2.61 3.81
CA VAL A 107 16.25 -2.57 4.95
C VAL A 107 17.19 -3.79 4.92
N ALA A 108 16.67 -4.99 4.68
CA ALA A 108 17.48 -6.19 4.54
C ALA A 108 18.43 -6.13 3.33
N TYR A 109 17.96 -5.58 2.21
CA TYR A 109 18.76 -5.37 1.00
C TYR A 109 19.89 -4.36 1.25
N GLU A 110 19.61 -3.20 1.84
CA GLU A 110 20.62 -2.17 2.13
C GLU A 110 21.66 -2.69 3.15
N GLN A 111 21.22 -3.44 4.18
CA GLN A 111 22.14 -4.09 5.12
C GLN A 111 23.03 -5.13 4.43
N LEU A 112 22.45 -5.97 3.56
CA LEU A 112 23.21 -6.96 2.80
C LEU A 112 24.19 -6.30 1.83
N LYS A 113 23.74 -5.28 1.11
CA LYS A 113 24.57 -4.52 0.17
C LYS A 113 25.76 -3.87 0.88
N ALA A 114 25.52 -3.17 2.00
CA ALA A 114 26.58 -2.56 2.80
C ALA A 114 27.61 -3.60 3.28
N LYS A 115 27.14 -4.75 3.78
CA LYS A 115 28.01 -5.85 4.19
C LYS A 115 28.87 -6.38 3.03
N LEU A 116 28.27 -6.62 1.86
CA LEU A 116 28.98 -7.13 0.68
C LEU A 116 29.94 -6.07 0.09
N GLU A 117 29.62 -4.77 0.25
CA GLU A 117 30.53 -3.66 -0.07
C GLU A 117 31.73 -3.61 0.88
N GLU A 118 31.54 -3.78 2.19
CA GLU A 118 32.62 -3.89 3.18
C GLU A 118 33.51 -5.12 2.94
N GLU A 119 32.93 -6.24 2.51
CA GLU A 119 33.67 -7.44 2.11
C GLU A 119 34.43 -7.25 0.78
N GLY A 120 34.28 -6.10 0.10
CA GLY A 120 34.99 -5.76 -1.13
C GLY A 120 34.48 -6.52 -2.36
N LEU A 121 33.35 -7.21 -2.28
CA LEU A 121 32.86 -8.07 -3.37
C LEU A 121 32.45 -7.29 -4.62
N PHE A 122 32.21 -5.99 -4.48
CA PHE A 122 31.92 -5.08 -5.60
C PHE A 122 33.16 -4.34 -6.13
N ASP A 123 34.34 -4.54 -5.54
CA ASP A 123 35.55 -3.82 -5.93
C ASP A 123 35.90 -4.06 -7.39
N LYS A 124 36.17 -2.96 -8.10
CA LYS A 124 36.60 -3.01 -9.51
C LYS A 124 37.86 -3.85 -9.71
N LYS A 125 38.70 -3.99 -8.67
CA LYS A 125 39.91 -4.83 -8.67
C LYS A 125 39.60 -6.32 -8.87
N HIS A 126 38.41 -6.78 -8.46
CA HIS A 126 37.98 -8.18 -8.65
C HIS A 126 37.20 -8.39 -9.97
N LYS A 127 36.76 -7.32 -10.64
CA LYS A 127 36.02 -7.41 -11.89
C LYS A 127 36.96 -7.80 -13.04
N LYS A 128 36.66 -8.93 -13.68
CA LYS A 128 37.34 -9.37 -14.91
C LYS A 128 36.70 -8.67 -16.13
N PRO A 129 37.50 -8.28 -17.13
CA PRO A 129 36.94 -7.76 -18.38
C PRO A 129 36.08 -8.82 -19.06
N ILE A 130 34.94 -8.40 -19.60
CA ILE A 130 34.03 -9.30 -20.32
C ILE A 130 34.70 -9.70 -21.66
N PRO A 131 34.87 -11.00 -21.94
CA PRO A 131 35.44 -11.44 -23.21
C PRO A 131 34.56 -11.01 -24.38
N LYS A 132 35.17 -10.58 -25.48
CA LYS A 132 34.44 -10.15 -26.69
C LYS A 132 33.64 -11.29 -27.35
N TYR A 133 34.12 -12.53 -27.20
CA TYR A 133 33.48 -13.74 -27.73
C TYR A 133 33.47 -14.82 -26.63
N PRO A 134 32.42 -14.87 -25.79
CA PRO A 134 32.31 -15.87 -24.74
C PRO A 134 32.11 -17.27 -25.36
N GLN A 135 32.92 -18.24 -24.95
CA GLN A 135 32.80 -19.63 -25.42
C GLN A 135 31.74 -20.44 -24.67
N VAL A 136 31.44 -20.04 -23.43
CA VAL A 136 30.45 -20.69 -22.57
C VAL A 136 29.65 -19.60 -21.86
N ILE A 137 28.32 -19.71 -21.87
CA ILE A 137 27.40 -18.80 -21.20
C ILE A 137 26.69 -19.58 -20.10
N GLY A 138 26.85 -19.13 -18.85
CA GLY A 138 26.07 -19.64 -17.72
C GLY A 138 24.85 -18.76 -17.48
N VAL A 139 23.68 -19.39 -17.32
CA VAL A 139 22.43 -18.69 -16.96
C VAL A 139 22.10 -19.04 -15.52
N VAL A 140 21.91 -18.03 -14.68
CA VAL A 140 21.47 -18.19 -13.29
C VAL A 140 20.08 -17.59 -13.17
N THR A 141 19.10 -18.42 -12.81
CA THR A 141 17.70 -18.03 -12.57
C THR A 141 17.26 -18.50 -11.18
N ALA A 142 16.22 -17.86 -10.63
CA ALA A 142 15.61 -18.29 -9.38
C ALA A 142 14.86 -19.63 -9.58
N ALA A 143 14.81 -20.48 -8.55
CA ALA A 143 14.14 -21.78 -8.61
C ALA A 143 12.65 -21.70 -9.01
N SER A 144 11.99 -20.57 -8.72
CA SER A 144 10.59 -20.31 -9.06
C SER A 144 10.38 -19.49 -10.33
N GLY A 145 11.47 -19.09 -11.02
CA GLY A 145 11.43 -18.37 -12.29
C GLY A 145 11.60 -19.33 -13.45
N ALA A 146 10.62 -20.20 -13.66
CA ALA A 146 10.51 -21.04 -14.84
C ALA A 146 9.47 -20.44 -15.82
N ALA A 147 9.74 -20.69 -17.10
CA ALA A 147 9.13 -20.14 -18.32
C ALA A 147 7.60 -20.23 -18.43
#